data_AF-A0A523W4M5-F1
#
_entry.id   AF-A0A523W4M5-F1
#
_cell.length_a   1.000
_cell.length_b   1.000
_cell.length_c   1.000
_cell.angle_alpha   90.00
_cell.angle_beta   90.00
_cell.angle_gamma   90.00
#
_symmetry.space_group_name_H-M   'P 1'
#
loop_
_entity.id
_entity.type
_entity.pdbx_description
1 polymer ?
#
loop_
_entity_poly.entity_id
_entity_poly.type
_entity_poly.pdbx_seq_one_letter_code
_entity_poly.pdbx_strand_id
1 'polypeptide(L)' 'MKIAVSSTGQDLNALVDARFGRCQYFVIVDPETMEFEAAPNPSPSRNPFTHDKELGTSVSDEPGQGFQRRARPNQ' A
#
# COMPACT_ATOMS: atom_id res chain seq x y z
N MET A 1 18.62 -17.97 -8.93
CA MET A 1 17.22 -18.38 -8.57
C MET A 1 16.48 -17.14 -8.09
N LYS A 2 15.24 -16.86 -8.52
CA LYS A 2 14.54 -15.63 -8.10
C LYS A 2 13.58 -15.88 -6.92
N ILE A 3 13.59 -14.99 -5.93
CA ILE A 3 12.78 -15.06 -4.72
C ILE A 3 11.71 -13.97 -4.78
N ALA A 4 10.43 -14.32 -4.71
CA ALA A 4 9.34 -13.36 -4.63
C ALA A 4 8.82 -13.23 -3.19
N VAL A 5 8.73 -12.00 -2.69
CA VAL A 5 8.31 -11.66 -1.33
C VAL A 5 7.09 -10.74 -1.40
N SER A 6 6.02 -11.09 -0.68
CA SER A 6 4.85 -10.20 -0.54
C SER A 6 5.18 -9.04 0.40
N SER A 7 4.98 -7.81 -0.08
CA SER A 7 5.32 -6.59 0.67
C SER A 7 4.17 -5.60 0.68
N THR A 8 4.10 -4.78 1.72
CA THR A 8 3.17 -3.65 1.79
C THR A 8 3.65 -2.45 0.98
N GLY A 9 4.90 -2.46 0.49
CA GLY A 9 5.50 -1.37 -0.27
C GLY A 9 6.44 -1.86 -1.38
N GLN A 10 7.00 -0.92 -2.13
CA GLN A 10 7.87 -1.18 -3.28
C GLN A 10 9.35 -1.32 -2.88
N ASP A 11 9.67 -1.04 -1.63
CA ASP A 11 11.04 -1.02 -1.12
C ASP A 11 11.43 -2.37 -0.51
N LEU A 12 12.72 -2.69 -0.55
CA LEU A 12 13.29 -3.85 0.15
C LEU A 12 13.17 -3.72 1.69
N ASN A 13 13.04 -2.50 2.20
CA ASN A 13 12.83 -2.19 3.63
C ASN A 13 11.35 -2.20 4.03
N ALA A 14 10.43 -2.36 3.08
CA ALA A 14 9.00 -2.38 3.39
C ALA A 14 8.62 -3.65 4.16
N LEU A 15 7.55 -3.55 4.94
CA LEU A 15 7.10 -4.66 5.78
C LEU A 15 6.56 -5.80 4.90
N VAL A 16 6.93 -7.03 5.28
CA VAL A 16 6.41 -8.24 4.64
C VAL A 16 4.93 -8.38 4.97
N ASP A 17 4.11 -8.52 3.94
CA ASP A 17 2.67 -8.75 4.11
C ASP A 17 2.41 -10.26 4.21
N ALA A 18 1.82 -10.70 5.32
CA ALA A 18 1.45 -12.11 5.53
C ALA A 18 0.32 -12.58 4.61
N ARG A 19 -0.41 -11.66 3.95
CA ARG A 19 -1.56 -11.95 3.11
C ARG A 19 -1.14 -12.02 1.65
N PHE A 20 -0.43 -13.08 1.27
CA PHE A 20 0.10 -13.26 -0.10
C PHE A 20 -0.93 -13.03 -1.23
N GLY A 21 -2.16 -13.55 -1.10
CA GLY A 21 -3.20 -13.38 -2.13
C GLY A 21 -3.83 -11.98 -2.23
N ARG A 22 -3.46 -11.06 -1.34
CA ARG A 22 -4.01 -9.70 -1.21
C ARG A 22 -2.94 -8.65 -0.91
N CYS A 23 -1.67 -9.01 -1.06
CA CYS A 23 -0.60 -8.07 -0.81
C CYS A 23 -0.65 -6.95 -1.85
N GLN A 24 -0.14 -5.78 -1.46
CA GLN A 24 -0.14 -4.61 -2.33
C GLN A 24 0.93 -4.71 -3.41
N TYR A 25 2.09 -5.31 -3.08
CA TYR A 25 3.23 -5.44 -3.98
C TYR A 25 3.89 -6.81 -3.82
N PHE A 26 4.58 -7.25 -4.87
CA PHE A 26 5.49 -8.38 -4.89
C PHE A 26 6.90 -7.87 -5.17
N VAL A 27 7.82 -8.08 -4.25
CA VAL A 27 9.23 -7.75 -4.42
C VAL A 27 9.94 -9.01 -4.90
N ILE A 28 10.44 -9.00 -6.14
CA ILE A 28 11.18 -10.08 -6.76
C ILE A 28 12.66 -9.75 -6.60
N VAL A 29 13.41 -10.56 -5.85
CA VAL A 29 14.83 -10.38 -5.55
C VAL A 29 15.65 -11.51 -6.16
N ASP A 30 16.78 -11.19 -6.75
CA ASP A 30 17.80 -12.15 -7.14
C ASP A 30 18.94 -12.16 -6.10
N PRO A 31 19.12 -13.22 -5.30
CA PRO A 31 20.18 -13.31 -4.30
C PRO A 31 21.58 -13.42 -4.92
N GLU A 32 21.71 -13.67 -6.23
CA GLU A 32 23.01 -13.78 -6.91
C GLU A 32 23.53 -12.39 -7.34
N THR A 33 22.65 -11.50 -7.80
CA THR A 33 23.00 -10.15 -8.25
C THR A 33 22.62 -9.04 -7.26
N MET A 34 21.83 -9.37 -6.23
CA MET A 34 21.19 -8.42 -5.30
C MET A 34 20.23 -7.44 -5.99
N GLU A 35 19.81 -7.74 -7.22
CA GLU A 35 18.82 -6.95 -7.93
C GLU A 35 17.42 -7.25 -7.40
N PHE A 36 16.57 -6.23 -7.31
CA PHE A 36 15.18 -6.38 -6.94
C PHE A 36 14.25 -5.55 -7.82
N GLU A 37 13.03 -6.05 -8.00
CA GLU A 37 11.96 -5.41 -8.74
C GLU A 37 10.67 -5.48 -7.93
N ALA A 38 9.93 -4.36 -7.83
CA ALA A 38 8.64 -4.33 -7.17
C ALA A 38 7.49 -4.32 -8.18
N ALA A 39 6.70 -5.39 -8.20
CA ALA A 39 5.52 -5.53 -9.03
C ALA A 39 4.24 -5.23 -8.23
N PRO A 40 3.47 -4.17 -8.55
CA PRO A 40 2.20 -3.89 -7.90
C PRO A 40 1.16 -4.97 -8.21
N ASN A 41 0.39 -5.38 -7.20
CA ASN A 41 -0.75 -6.26 -7.41
C ASN A 41 -1.93 -5.43 -7.97
N PRO A 42 -2.48 -5.75 -9.15
CA PRO A 42 -3.62 -5.03 -9.70
C PRO A 42 -4.93 -5.28 -8.93
N SER A 43 -4.96 -6.18 -7.94
CA SER A 43 -6.17 -6.48 -7.16
C SER A 43 -5.86 -6.84 -5.70
N PRO A 44 -5.30 -5.91 -4.89
CA PRO A 44 -4.89 -6.19 -3.51
C PRO A 44 -6.11 -6.39 -2.58
N SER A 45 -7.24 -5.76 -2.90
CA SER A 45 -8.51 -6.02 -2.25
C SER A 45 -9.62 -5.68 -3.22
N ARG A 46 -10.18 -6.71 -3.87
CA ARG A 46 -11.36 -6.53 -4.70
C ARG A 46 -12.58 -6.30 -3.79
N ASN A 47 -12.79 -5.04 -3.42
CA ASN A 47 -14.08 -4.60 -2.92
C ASN A 47 -14.99 -4.38 -4.14
N PRO A 48 -16.13 -5.07 -4.27
CA PRO A 48 -17.00 -4.94 -5.44
C PRO A 48 -17.62 -3.54 -5.61
N PHE A 49 -17.41 -2.61 -4.67
CA PHE A 49 -17.91 -1.23 -4.72
C PHE A 49 -16.86 -0.18 -5.09
N THR A 50 -15.59 -0.53 -5.25
CA THR A 50 -14.55 0.42 -5.73
C THR A 50 -14.52 0.42 -7.24
N HIS A 51 -15.29 1.33 -7.84
CA HIS A 51 -15.03 1.84 -9.17
C HIS A 51 -13.68 2.57 -9.16
N ASP A 52 -12.83 2.19 -10.11
CA ASP A 52 -11.64 2.88 -10.61
C ASP A 52 -11.21 4.16 -9.88
N LYS A 53 -10.12 4.08 -9.11
CA LYS A 53 -9.24 5.24 -8.96
C LYS A 53 -7.80 4.76 -8.95
N GLU A 54 -7.13 5.05 -10.06
CA GLU A 54 -5.74 4.70 -10.32
C GLU A 54 -4.78 5.37 -9.32
N LEU A 55 -3.71 4.63 -9.02
CA LEU A 55 -2.35 5.02 -8.64
C LEU A 55 -2.11 6.13 -7.59
N GLY A 56 -1.33 5.74 -6.57
CA GLY A 56 -0.44 6.61 -5.79
C GLY A 56 -1.17 7.36 -4.68
N THR A 57 -0.75 7.33 -3.43
CA THR A 57 0.63 7.45 -2.95
C THR A 57 0.59 7.04 -1.48
N SER A 58 1.49 6.16 -1.07
CA SER A 58 1.85 6.01 0.32
C SER A 58 2.44 7.33 0.81
N VAL A 59 1.63 8.15 1.48
CA VAL A 59 2.15 9.20 2.36
C VAL A 59 1.51 8.99 3.71
N SER A 60 2.20 8.16 4.49
CA SER A 60 2.07 8.11 5.94
C SER A 60 2.53 9.48 6.47
N ASP A 61 1.61 10.41 6.71
CA ASP A 61 1.83 11.54 7.62
C ASP A 61 0.47 12.21 7.93
N GLU A 62 -0.24 11.66 8.92
CA GLU A 62 -1.31 12.38 9.61
C GLU A 62 -0.82 12.76 11.01
N PRO A 63 -0.47 14.04 11.25
CA PRO A 63 -0.52 14.60 12.58
C PRO A 63 -1.53 15.75 12.63
N GLY A 64 -2.78 15.39 12.91
CA GLY A 64 -3.65 16.16 13.81
C GLY A 64 -4.34 17.44 13.30
N GLN A 65 -5.47 17.71 13.96
CA GLN A 65 -6.21 18.98 14.06
C GLN A 65 -7.11 19.32 12.85
N GLY A 66 -8.42 19.53 13.00
CA GLY A 66 -9.22 19.65 14.20
C GLY A 66 -10.71 19.49 13.89
N PHE A 67 -11.39 18.84 14.83
CA PHE A 67 -12.84 18.89 14.97
C PHE A 67 -13.25 20.34 15.29
N GLN A 68 -13.39 21.19 14.28
CA GLN A 68 -14.16 22.43 14.43
C GLN A 68 -15.64 22.04 14.47
N ARG A 69 -16.10 21.88 15.72
CA ARG A 69 -17.51 21.79 16.10
C ARG A 69 -18.27 22.89 15.36
N ARG A 70 -19.17 22.50 14.45
CA ARG A 70 -20.16 23.41 13.87
C ARG A 70 -20.92 24.05 15.02
N ALA A 71 -20.65 25.32 15.28
CA ALA A 71 -21.52 26.15 16.08
C ALA A 71 -22.90 26.12 15.42
N ARG A 72 -23.92 25.65 16.14
CA ARG A 72 -25.30 25.89 15.75
C ARG A 72 -25.51 27.40 15.87
N PRO A 73 -25.95 28.11 14.82
CA PRO A 73 -26.50 29.44 15.05
C PRO A 73 -27.82 29.23 15.81
N ASN A 74 -27.83 29.68 17.05
CA ASN A 74 -29.04 29.97 17.81
C ASN A 74 -29.73 31.16 17.15
N GLN A 75 -31.04 31.01 16.99
CA GLN A 75 -32.04 32.10 16.99
C GLN A 75 -32.10 33.02 15.77
#